data_AF-A0A2N2KD75-F1
#
_entry.id   AF-A0A2N2KD75-F1
#
_cell.length_a   1.000
_cell.length_b   1.000
_cell.length_c   1.000
_cell.angle_alpha   90.00
_cell.angle_beta   90.00
_cell.angle_gamma   90.00
#
_symmetry.space_group_name_H-M   'P 1'
#
loop_
_entity.id
_entity.type
_entity.pdbx_description
1 polymer ?
#
loop_
_entity_poly.entity_id
_entity_poly.type
_entity_poly.pdbx_seq_one_letter_code
_entity_poly.pdbx_strand_id
1 'polypeptide(L)'
;MKLKKYQPGRTDFLINTDWGIPADLMSKEDARSSGRKLFHKRWVTKEEEKLLREERATYQSILIIGGILIVIPLYIVINIGNIFPSGIITTLLAAVYGGFMLAAGIGLLKFKVFARNIAVFVFASFLVLPFTPLLSDDKGSPFIIFLGIIGLYYVLRRTARKVFAPPAVQNTENAKVKSSVVRRVVYAFLLLLAFSTIYTFYDMRQGKQMAAGACNRAVKGMLLEDFLTSFSKDDYKIINRSEYTIIVPKKGMGRNSCIVSHDGQKITGAKTGFND
;
A
#
# COMPACT_ATOMS: atom_id res chain seq x y z
N MET A 1 30.45 33.29 18.50
CA MET A 1 29.08 33.11 19.06
C MET A 1 28.35 32.09 18.20
N LYS A 2 28.01 30.90 18.72
CA LYS A 2 27.32 29.85 17.92
C LYS A 2 25.89 30.31 17.62
N LEU A 3 25.59 30.60 16.35
CA LEU A 3 24.25 30.99 15.90
C LEU A 3 23.25 29.87 16.25
N LYS A 4 22.16 30.24 16.95
CA LYS A 4 21.10 29.30 17.32
C LYS A 4 20.41 28.77 16.05
N LYS A 5 20.36 27.43 15.91
CA LYS A 5 19.66 26.72 14.83
C LYS A 5 18.15 26.89 15.00
N TYR A 6 17.49 27.49 14.02
CA TYR A 6 16.04 27.70 14.02
C TYR A 6 15.34 26.50 13.36
N GLN A 7 14.35 25.94 14.05
CA GLN A 7 13.42 24.92 13.55
C GLN A 7 12.01 25.29 13.99
N PRO A 8 11.10 25.63 13.06
CA PRO A 8 9.68 25.63 13.39
C PRO A 8 9.18 24.17 13.44
N GLY A 9 9.11 23.59 14.65
CA GLY A 9 8.33 22.37 14.93
C GLY A 9 8.98 21.28 15.78
N ARG A 10 10.31 21.20 15.90
CA ARG A 10 11.06 20.35 16.87
C ARG A 10 12.57 20.55 16.74
N THR A 11 13.27 20.49 17.88
CA THR A 11 14.69 20.85 18.13
C THR A 11 15.75 19.79 17.75
N ASP A 12 15.31 18.65 17.20
CA ASP A 12 16.11 17.44 16.96
C ASP A 12 16.34 17.09 15.48
N PHE A 13 15.85 17.91 14.53
CA PHE A 13 16.11 17.75 13.08
C PHE A 13 17.38 18.45 12.60
N LEU A 14 18.53 18.06 13.14
CA LEU A 14 19.81 18.44 12.59
C LEU A 14 19.97 17.86 11.19
N ILE A 15 19.52 18.58 10.18
CA ILE A 15 20.26 18.63 8.93
C ILE A 15 21.34 19.67 9.20
N ASN A 16 22.51 19.12 9.43
CA ASN A 16 23.55 19.67 10.26
C ASN A 16 24.35 20.72 9.49
N THR A 17 23.70 21.81 9.12
CA THR A 17 24.28 22.75 8.18
C THR A 17 23.75 24.15 8.41
N ASP A 18 24.67 25.09 8.58
CA ASP A 18 24.45 26.51 8.78
C ASP A 18 23.99 27.21 7.48
N TRP A 19 23.00 26.67 6.77
CA TRP A 19 22.60 27.23 5.49
C TRP A 19 21.75 28.50 5.65
N GLY A 20 22.04 29.44 4.77
CA GLY A 20 21.34 30.71 4.63
C GLY A 20 21.66 31.73 5.72
N ILE A 21 21.72 32.99 5.31
CA ILE A 21 21.94 34.12 6.21
C ILE A 21 20.59 34.55 6.78
N PRO A 22 20.42 34.67 8.10
CA PRO A 22 19.20 35.22 8.70
C PRO A 22 18.76 36.52 8.03
N ALA A 23 17.45 36.68 7.82
CA ALA A 23 16.89 37.81 7.08
C ALA A 23 17.21 39.18 7.70
N ASP A 24 17.50 39.19 9.00
CA ASP A 24 17.94 40.32 9.81
C ASP A 24 19.44 40.65 9.65
N LEU A 25 20.25 39.72 9.12
CA LEU A 25 21.69 39.88 8.95
C LEU A 25 22.12 40.24 7.52
N MET A 26 21.18 40.40 6.58
CA MET A 26 21.46 40.76 5.19
C MET A 26 20.32 41.57 4.59
N SER A 27 20.67 42.68 3.94
CA SER A 27 19.72 43.57 3.26
C SER A 27 19.09 42.89 2.03
N LYS A 28 17.94 43.41 1.57
CA LYS A 28 17.27 42.87 0.38
C LYS A 28 18.08 43.15 -0.88
N GLU A 29 18.80 44.26 -0.92
CA GLU A 29 19.67 44.68 -2.01
C GLU A 29 20.86 43.72 -2.15
N ASP A 30 21.54 43.40 -1.04
CA ASP A 30 22.67 42.47 -1.01
C ASP A 30 22.25 41.03 -1.33
N ALA A 31 21.06 40.64 -0.89
CA ALA A 31 20.50 39.34 -1.24
C ALA A 31 20.19 39.23 -2.74
N ARG A 32 19.67 40.30 -3.36
CA ARG A 32 19.38 40.33 -4.80
C ARG A 32 20.67 40.31 -5.62
N SER A 33 21.68 41.08 -5.25
CA SER A 33 22.96 41.13 -5.95
C SER A 33 23.72 39.79 -5.88
N SER A 34 23.59 39.07 -4.76
CA SER A 34 24.16 37.73 -4.58
C SER A 34 23.26 36.58 -5.10
N GLY A 35 22.14 36.88 -5.76
CA GLY A 35 21.24 35.88 -6.34
C GLY A 35 20.49 35.01 -5.32
N ARG A 36 20.42 35.45 -4.05
CA ARG A 36 19.77 34.74 -2.95
C ARG A 36 18.28 35.06 -2.89
N LYS A 37 17.49 34.09 -2.40
CA LYS A 37 16.05 34.22 -2.20
C LYS A 37 15.70 34.00 -0.73
N LEU A 38 14.61 34.63 -0.29
CA LEU A 38 14.13 34.48 1.07
C LEU A 38 13.32 33.18 1.19
N PHE A 39 13.79 32.26 2.04
CA PHE A 39 13.10 31.02 2.40
C PHE A 39 13.03 30.93 3.93
N HIS A 40 11.82 30.89 4.50
CA HIS A 40 11.58 30.77 5.95
C HIS A 40 12.46 31.67 6.83
N LYS A 41 12.50 32.98 6.51
CA LYS A 41 13.30 34.02 7.20
C LYS A 41 14.82 33.89 7.04
N ARG A 42 15.32 33.18 6.02
CA ARG A 42 16.74 33.13 5.66
C ARG A 42 16.96 33.37 4.18
N TRP A 43 18.05 34.04 3.84
CA TRP A 43 18.54 34.24 2.48
C TRP A 43 19.36 33.03 2.04
N VAL A 44 18.82 32.28 1.09
CA VAL A 44 19.38 31.03 0.59
C VAL A 44 19.67 31.09 -0.91
N THR A 45 20.64 30.33 -1.40
CA THR A 45 20.85 30.14 -2.84
C THR A 45 19.74 29.28 -3.44
N LYS A 46 19.63 29.22 -4.78
CA LYS A 46 18.62 28.37 -5.45
C LYS A 46 18.85 26.88 -5.16
N GLU A 47 20.11 26.47 -5.05
CA GLU A 47 20.50 25.09 -4.73
C GLU A 47 20.12 24.73 -3.30
N GLU A 48 20.42 25.61 -2.35
CA GLU A 48 20.03 25.48 -0.93
C GLU A 48 18.51 25.41 -0.78
N GLU A 49 17.79 26.30 -1.47
CA GLU A 49 16.33 26.32 -1.46
C GLU A 49 15.74 24.98 -1.95
N LYS A 50 16.30 24.41 -3.03
CA LYS A 50 15.87 23.11 -3.57
C LYS A 50 16.06 21.98 -2.55
N LEU A 51 17.21 21.93 -1.88
CA LEU A 51 17.49 20.94 -0.84
C LEU A 51 16.54 21.09 0.35
N LEU A 52 16.33 22.32 0.83
CA LEU A 52 15.43 22.60 1.96
C LEU A 52 13.98 22.25 1.63
N ARG A 53 13.52 22.53 0.41
CA ARG A 53 12.18 22.09 -0.05
C ARG A 53 12.07 20.57 -0.06
N GLU A 54 13.09 19.86 -0.51
CA GLU A 54 13.09 18.40 -0.55
C GLU A 54 13.03 17.78 0.85
N GLU A 55 13.81 18.32 1.78
CA GLU A 55 13.87 17.88 3.18
C GLU A 55 12.56 18.17 3.90
N ARG A 56 11.99 19.37 3.72
CA ARG A 56 10.68 19.73 4.27
C ARG A 56 9.58 18.85 3.71
N ALA A 57 9.56 18.61 2.39
CA ALA A 57 8.60 17.72 1.78
C ALA A 57 8.72 16.29 2.33
N THR A 58 9.95 15.81 2.52
CA THR A 58 10.21 14.49 3.13
C THR A 58 9.69 14.43 4.56
N TYR A 59 9.96 15.44 5.37
CA TYR A 59 9.49 15.53 6.76
C TYR A 59 7.96 15.50 6.83
N GLN A 60 7.30 16.35 6.03
CA GLN A 60 5.84 16.37 5.95
C GLN A 60 5.28 15.01 5.50
N SER A 61 5.93 14.38 4.52
CA SER A 61 5.52 13.04 4.05
C SER A 61 5.63 12.00 5.16
N ILE A 62 6.71 12.02 5.97
CA ILE A 62 6.87 11.10 7.12
C ILE A 62 5.77 11.33 8.16
N LEU A 63 5.42 12.58 8.46
CA LEU A 63 4.33 12.88 9.38
C LEU A 63 2.98 12.39 8.87
N ILE A 64 2.68 12.64 7.60
CA ILE A 64 1.45 12.18 6.94
C ILE A 64 1.38 10.65 6.98
N ILE A 65 2.48 9.97 6.62
CA ILE A 65 2.59 8.51 6.66
C ILE A 65 2.39 7.99 8.10
N GLY A 66 3.00 8.64 9.09
CA GLY A 66 2.81 8.31 10.49
C GLY A 66 1.36 8.44 10.94
N GLY A 67 0.66 9.50 10.51
CA GLY A 67 -0.77 9.69 10.75
C GLY A 67 -1.63 8.62 10.08
N ILE A 68 -1.37 8.29 8.82
CA ILE A 68 -2.09 7.24 8.09
C ILE A 68 -1.96 5.88 8.80
N LEU A 69 -0.76 5.53 9.27
CA LEU A 69 -0.52 4.29 10.02
C LEU A 69 -1.19 4.25 11.39
N ILE A 70 -1.67 5.39 11.91
CA ILE A 70 -2.49 5.45 13.13
C ILE A 70 -3.98 5.34 12.80
N VAL A 71 -4.43 5.98 11.71
CA VAL A 71 -5.84 6.01 11.30
C VAL A 71 -6.31 4.64 10.76
N ILE A 72 -5.48 3.93 10.00
CA ILE A 72 -5.85 2.62 9.42
C ILE A 72 -6.21 1.61 10.54
N PRO A 73 -5.40 1.43 11.60
CA PRO A 73 -5.76 0.55 12.72
C PRO A 73 -7.01 0.97 13.48
N LEU A 74 -7.27 2.28 13.63
CA LEU A 74 -8.51 2.78 14.24
C LEU A 74 -9.74 2.26 13.50
N TYR A 75 -9.69 2.22 12.16
CA TYR A 75 -10.74 1.63 11.35
C TYR A 75 -10.91 0.12 11.58
N ILE A 76 -9.80 -0.62 11.77
CA ILE A 76 -9.84 -2.05 12.11
C ILE A 76 -10.51 -2.27 13.48
N VAL A 77 -10.20 -1.44 14.47
CA VAL A 77 -10.80 -1.53 15.82
C VAL A 77 -12.29 -1.23 15.79
N ILE A 78 -12.73 -0.19 15.07
CA ILE A 78 -14.15 0.16 14.94
C ILE A 78 -14.96 -0.99 14.32
N ASN A 79 -14.37 -1.70 13.35
CA ASN A 79 -15.04 -2.78 12.64
C ASN A 79 -14.75 -4.18 13.19
N ILE A 80 -14.13 -4.29 14.37
CA ILE A 80 -13.70 -5.59 14.90
C ILE A 80 -14.86 -6.54 15.15
N GLY A 81 -16.06 -6.01 15.44
CA GLY A 81 -17.30 -6.79 15.56
C GLY A 81 -17.72 -7.50 14.26
N ASN A 82 -17.34 -6.97 13.09
CA ASN A 82 -17.57 -7.60 11.79
C ASN A 82 -16.47 -8.62 11.43
N ILE A 83 -15.31 -8.54 12.08
CA ILE A 83 -14.20 -9.50 11.90
C ILE A 83 -14.39 -10.72 12.80
N PHE A 84 -14.96 -10.53 13.99
CA PHE A 84 -15.15 -11.58 14.98
C PHE A 84 -15.82 -12.87 14.45
N PRO A 85 -16.85 -12.81 13.57
CA PRO A 85 -17.47 -14.00 12.97
C PRO A 85 -16.52 -14.83 12.09
N SER A 86 -15.43 -14.24 11.57
CA SER A 86 -14.43 -14.93 10.75
C SER A 86 -13.47 -15.82 11.56
N GLY A 87 -13.55 -15.77 12.90
CA GLY A 87 -12.78 -16.62 13.80
C GLY A 87 -11.85 -15.85 14.76
N ILE A 88 -11.45 -16.53 15.84
CA ILE A 88 -10.58 -15.96 16.88
C ILE A 88 -9.17 -15.68 16.33
N ILE A 89 -8.65 -16.56 15.48
CA ILE A 89 -7.29 -16.47 14.91
C ILE A 89 -7.16 -15.26 13.98
N THR A 90 -8.16 -15.01 13.11
CA THR A 90 -8.17 -13.87 12.18
C THR A 90 -8.29 -12.55 12.94
N THR A 91 -9.12 -12.50 13.98
CA THR A 91 -9.26 -11.34 14.87
C THR A 91 -7.96 -11.04 15.62
N LEU A 92 -7.28 -12.06 16.15
CA LEU A 92 -6.01 -11.91 16.84
C LEU A 92 -4.91 -11.40 15.89
N LEU A 93 -4.82 -11.96 14.68
CA LEU A 93 -3.86 -11.51 13.66
C LEU A 93 -4.11 -10.05 13.25
N ALA A 94 -5.38 -9.66 13.06
CA ALA A 94 -5.74 -8.28 12.74
C ALA A 94 -5.36 -7.31 13.87
N ALA A 95 -5.57 -7.69 15.14
CA ALA A 95 -5.19 -6.88 16.29
C ALA A 95 -3.67 -6.72 16.41
N VAL A 96 -2.91 -7.82 16.26
CA VAL A 96 -1.43 -7.79 16.28
C VAL A 96 -0.90 -6.91 15.16
N TYR A 97 -1.45 -7.05 13.95
CA TYR A 97 -1.05 -6.26 12.80
C TYR A 97 -1.37 -4.75 12.99
N GLY A 98 -2.56 -4.42 13.50
CA GLY A 98 -2.92 -3.06 13.90
C GLY A 98 -1.97 -2.48 14.95
N GLY A 99 -1.52 -3.29 15.91
CA GLY A 99 -0.51 -2.91 16.90
C GLY A 99 0.83 -2.54 16.27
N PHE A 100 1.32 -3.33 15.30
CA PHE A 100 2.55 -3.01 14.57
C PHE A 100 2.42 -1.72 13.76
N MET A 101 1.27 -1.48 13.12
CA MET A 101 1.01 -0.22 12.41
C MET A 101 1.01 0.98 13.36
N LEU A 102 0.34 0.89 14.51
CA LEU A 102 0.32 1.96 15.52
C LEU A 102 1.73 2.25 16.05
N ALA A 103 2.50 1.20 16.37
CA ALA A 103 3.88 1.34 16.82
C ALA A 103 4.77 2.01 15.75
N ALA A 104 4.61 1.63 14.48
CA ALA A 104 5.28 2.28 13.36
C ALA A 104 4.83 3.75 13.23
N GLY A 105 3.54 4.05 13.23
CA GLY A 105 2.99 5.39 13.10
C GLY A 105 3.46 6.34 14.20
N ILE A 106 3.29 5.97 15.47
CA ILE A 106 3.78 6.73 16.63
C ILE A 106 5.31 6.87 16.57
N GLY A 107 6.01 5.81 16.19
CA GLY A 107 7.46 5.81 16.07
C GLY A 107 7.98 6.73 14.97
N LEU A 108 7.27 6.83 13.83
CA LEU A 108 7.58 7.76 12.74
C LEU A 108 7.33 9.21 13.18
N LEU A 109 6.24 9.51 13.88
CA LEU A 109 5.96 10.83 14.45
C LEU A 109 7.00 11.25 15.50
N LYS A 110 7.58 10.27 16.21
CA LYS A 110 8.69 10.47 17.18
C LYS A 110 10.08 10.32 16.54
N PHE A 111 10.16 10.10 15.23
CA PHE A 111 11.40 9.96 14.46
C PHE A 111 12.38 8.90 14.99
N LYS A 112 11.85 7.78 15.51
CA LYS A 112 12.67 6.69 16.04
C LYS A 112 13.25 5.83 14.90
N VAL A 113 14.54 5.51 14.97
CA VAL A 113 15.26 4.73 13.94
C VAL A 113 14.57 3.40 13.61
N PHE A 114 14.17 2.68 14.66
CA PHE A 114 13.50 1.38 14.57
C PHE A 114 12.12 1.47 13.88
N ALA A 115 11.40 2.58 14.05
CA ALA A 115 10.07 2.76 13.46
C ALA A 115 10.10 2.76 11.93
N ARG A 116 11.20 3.26 11.33
CA ARG A 116 11.40 3.20 9.88
C ARG A 116 11.42 1.76 9.37
N ASN A 117 12.09 0.86 10.08
CA ASN A 117 12.20 -0.54 9.66
C ASN A 117 10.85 -1.24 9.80
N ILE A 118 10.13 -1.03 10.90
CA ILE A 118 8.76 -1.55 11.04
C ILE A 118 7.86 -1.02 9.92
N ALA A 119 7.90 0.28 9.63
CA ALA A 119 7.10 0.88 8.57
C ALA A 119 7.41 0.28 7.19
N VAL A 120 8.67 -0.02 6.89
CA VAL A 120 9.05 -0.73 5.65
C VAL A 120 8.39 -2.10 5.59
N PHE A 121 8.42 -2.87 6.68
CA PHE A 121 7.77 -4.19 6.72
C PHE A 121 6.26 -4.08 6.56
N VAL A 122 5.61 -3.11 7.21
CA VAL A 122 4.17 -2.86 7.11
C VAL A 122 3.75 -2.46 5.68
N PHE A 123 4.50 -1.56 5.03
CA PHE A 123 4.17 -1.19 3.65
C PHE A 123 4.53 -2.28 2.64
N ALA A 124 5.54 -3.12 2.93
CA ALA A 124 5.83 -4.29 2.12
C ALA A 124 4.70 -5.34 2.23
N SER A 125 4.14 -5.54 3.42
CA SER A 125 3.01 -6.45 3.59
C SER A 125 1.76 -5.99 2.85
N PHE A 126 1.56 -4.68 2.62
CA PHE A 126 0.46 -4.17 1.77
C PHE A 126 0.54 -4.66 0.31
N LEU A 127 1.70 -5.12 -0.14
CA LEU A 127 1.90 -5.63 -1.50
C LEU A 127 1.73 -7.15 -1.62
N VAL A 128 1.96 -7.88 -0.52
CA VAL A 128 1.98 -9.36 -0.50
C VAL A 128 0.72 -9.93 0.15
N LEU A 129 0.22 -9.23 1.16
CA LEU A 129 -0.79 -9.72 2.09
C LEU A 129 -2.02 -8.78 2.04
N PRO A 130 -2.98 -9.00 1.12
CA PRO A 130 -4.28 -8.34 1.20
C PRO A 130 -5.13 -8.98 2.32
N PHE A 131 -4.55 -9.16 3.52
CA PHE A 131 -5.12 -9.97 4.62
C PHE A 131 -6.03 -9.17 5.57
N THR A 132 -6.70 -8.15 5.08
CA THR A 132 -7.82 -7.57 5.82
C THR A 132 -9.10 -7.86 5.04
N PRO A 133 -9.97 -8.78 5.52
CA PRO A 133 -11.32 -8.96 4.99
C PRO A 133 -12.05 -7.63 4.78
N LEU A 134 -11.76 -6.64 5.65
CA LEU A 134 -12.24 -5.26 5.61
C LEU A 134 -11.88 -4.42 4.38
N LEU A 135 -10.91 -4.84 3.57
CA LEU A 135 -10.49 -4.12 2.35
C LEU A 135 -10.37 -5.07 1.15
N SER A 136 -10.94 -6.27 1.28
CA SER A 136 -10.89 -7.35 0.28
C SER A 136 -11.87 -7.15 -0.88
N ASP A 137 -12.72 -6.13 -0.82
CA ASP A 137 -13.54 -5.69 -1.94
C ASP A 137 -12.65 -5.33 -3.15
N ASP A 138 -13.13 -5.64 -4.36
CA ASP A 138 -12.49 -5.35 -5.66
C ASP A 138 -12.05 -3.88 -5.84
N LYS A 139 -12.51 -2.97 -4.98
CA LYS A 139 -12.17 -1.53 -4.96
C LYS A 139 -11.13 -1.14 -3.88
N GLY A 140 -11.01 -1.91 -2.80
CA GLY A 140 -10.14 -1.60 -1.66
C GLY A 140 -8.70 -2.09 -1.85
N SER A 141 -8.53 -3.25 -2.50
CA SER A 141 -7.21 -3.85 -2.73
C SER A 141 -6.25 -2.98 -3.58
N PRO A 142 -6.69 -2.28 -4.65
CA PRO A 142 -5.79 -1.42 -5.42
C PRO A 142 -5.30 -0.23 -4.57
N PHE A 143 -6.18 0.35 -3.75
CA PHE A 143 -5.84 1.49 -2.89
C PHE A 143 -4.76 1.13 -1.87
N ILE A 144 -4.85 -0.03 -1.21
CA ILE A 144 -3.83 -0.51 -0.27
C ILE A 144 -2.49 -0.70 -0.98
N ILE A 145 -2.49 -1.27 -2.18
CA ILE A 145 -1.27 -1.48 -2.97
C ILE A 145 -0.63 -0.14 -3.34
N PHE A 146 -1.41 0.84 -3.82
CA PHE A 146 -0.92 2.19 -4.09
C PHE A 146 -0.33 2.83 -2.83
N LEU A 147 -1.01 2.69 -1.70
CA LEU A 147 -0.57 3.22 -0.42
C LEU A 147 0.72 2.54 0.08
N GLY A 148 0.87 1.23 -0.17
CA GLY A 148 2.09 0.47 0.05
C GLY A 148 3.27 0.98 -0.78
N ILE A 149 3.07 1.20 -2.08
CA ILE A 149 4.09 1.74 -2.99
C ILE A 149 4.52 3.15 -2.56
N ILE A 150 3.55 4.03 -2.30
CA ILE A 150 3.81 5.41 -1.86
C ILE A 150 4.54 5.42 -0.52
N GLY A 151 4.09 4.62 0.44
CA GLY A 151 4.73 4.48 1.75
C GLY A 151 6.18 4.03 1.64
N LEU A 152 6.44 2.95 0.87
CA LEU A 152 7.80 2.48 0.61
C LEU A 152 8.67 3.54 -0.08
N TYR A 153 8.14 4.22 -1.09
CA TYR A 153 8.89 5.26 -1.81
C TYR A 153 9.40 6.36 -0.86
N TYR A 154 8.53 6.89 -0.01
CA TYR A 154 8.89 7.97 0.91
C TYR A 154 9.77 7.50 2.07
N VAL A 155 9.50 6.33 2.65
CA VAL A 155 10.28 5.78 3.77
C VAL A 155 11.67 5.33 3.33
N LEU A 156 11.82 4.84 2.09
CA LEU A 156 13.12 4.40 1.54
C LEU A 156 13.95 5.54 0.93
N ARG A 157 13.37 6.74 0.76
CA ARG A 157 14.05 7.91 0.19
C ARG A 157 15.32 8.24 0.97
N ARG A 158 16.37 8.68 0.26
CA ARG A 158 17.68 8.98 0.86
C ARG A 158 17.57 10.06 1.96
N THR A 159 16.75 11.07 1.74
CA THR A 159 16.46 12.13 2.71
C THR A 159 15.78 11.59 3.96
N ALA A 160 14.83 10.66 3.84
CA ALA A 160 14.19 10.00 4.98
C ALA A 160 15.20 9.18 5.80
N ARG A 161 16.18 8.53 5.15
CA ARG A 161 17.24 7.83 5.90
C ARG A 161 18.09 8.78 6.73
N LYS A 162 18.43 9.96 6.20
CA LYS A 162 19.16 11.00 6.96
C LYS A 162 18.35 11.49 8.15
N VAL A 163 17.01 11.55 8.01
CA VAL A 163 16.08 11.91 9.08
C VAL A 163 16.14 10.90 10.24
N PHE A 164 16.10 9.61 9.94
CA PHE A 164 16.10 8.55 10.97
C PHE A 164 17.49 8.11 11.42
N ALA A 165 18.53 8.41 10.65
CA ALA A 165 19.92 8.08 10.95
C ALA A 165 20.81 9.22 10.42
N PRO A 166 20.91 10.33 11.17
CA PRO A 166 21.78 11.43 10.78
C PRO A 166 23.22 10.90 10.72
N PRO A 167 23.96 11.17 9.63
CA PRO A 167 25.37 10.81 9.60
C PRO A 167 26.06 11.48 10.80
N ALA A 168 26.79 10.69 11.59
CA ALA A 168 27.68 11.23 12.60
C ALA A 168 28.55 12.30 11.94
N VAL A 169 28.82 13.40 12.66
CA VAL A 169 29.59 14.55 12.17
C VAL A 169 31.02 14.10 11.85
N GLN A 170 31.24 13.52 10.68
CA GLN A 170 32.55 13.20 10.14
C GLN A 170 32.51 13.38 8.62
N ASN A 171 33.26 14.40 8.22
CA ASN A 171 33.95 14.61 6.96
C ASN A 171 33.32 14.00 5.70
N THR A 172 32.80 14.91 4.88
CA THR A 172 32.80 14.79 3.43
C THR A 172 34.16 14.29 2.94
N GLU A 173 34.25 13.01 2.61
CA GLU A 173 34.98 12.50 1.45
C GLU A 173 34.71 11.00 1.26
N ASN A 174 34.34 10.64 0.03
CA ASN A 174 34.50 9.29 -0.52
C ASN A 174 33.86 8.10 0.22
N ALA A 175 32.54 8.14 0.39
CA ALA A 175 31.77 6.90 0.43
C ALA A 175 30.93 6.79 -0.84
N LYS A 176 31.52 6.23 -1.92
CA LYS A 176 30.75 5.55 -2.97
C LYS A 176 30.02 4.39 -2.28
N VAL A 177 28.86 4.69 -1.70
CA VAL A 177 28.00 3.71 -1.06
C VAL A 177 27.63 2.70 -2.15
N LYS A 178 28.03 1.43 -1.95
CA LYS A 178 27.58 0.27 -2.73
C LYS A 178 26.04 0.18 -2.66
N SER A 179 25.34 0.99 -3.45
CA SER A 179 23.87 1.10 -3.40
C SER A 179 23.18 0.32 -4.51
N SER A 180 23.86 -0.64 -5.16
CA SER A 180 23.27 -1.31 -6.33
C SER A 180 22.48 -2.57 -5.97
N VAL A 181 22.85 -3.33 -4.94
CA VAL A 181 22.26 -4.66 -4.70
C VAL A 181 20.89 -4.57 -4.01
N VAL A 182 20.80 -3.91 -2.86
CA VAL A 182 19.53 -3.80 -2.10
C VAL A 182 18.44 -3.10 -2.92
N ARG A 183 18.80 -2.08 -3.70
CA ARG A 183 17.85 -1.36 -4.56
C ARG A 183 17.39 -2.22 -5.74
N ARG A 184 18.27 -3.03 -6.33
CA ARG A 184 17.91 -4.00 -7.37
C ARG A 184 17.02 -5.11 -6.80
N VAL A 185 17.30 -5.60 -5.60
CA VAL A 185 16.47 -6.60 -4.92
C VAL A 185 15.08 -6.03 -4.64
N VAL A 186 14.99 -4.79 -4.12
CA VAL A 186 13.69 -4.14 -3.89
C VAL A 186 12.94 -3.92 -5.21
N TYR A 187 13.59 -3.45 -6.28
CA TYR A 187 12.92 -3.28 -7.57
C TYR A 187 12.53 -4.61 -8.22
N ALA A 188 13.36 -5.65 -8.11
CA ALA A 188 13.04 -6.99 -8.59
C ALA A 188 11.84 -7.58 -7.82
N PHE A 189 11.79 -7.36 -6.50
CA PHE A 189 10.68 -7.78 -5.67
C PHE A 189 9.40 -7.01 -6.04
N LEU A 190 9.47 -5.68 -6.22
CA LEU A 190 8.34 -4.87 -6.69
C LEU A 190 7.87 -5.28 -8.09
N LEU A 191 8.79 -5.63 -8.99
CA LEU A 191 8.47 -6.12 -10.32
C LEU A 191 7.76 -7.47 -10.26
N LEU A 192 8.26 -8.41 -9.47
CA LEU A 192 7.63 -9.71 -9.21
C LEU A 192 6.23 -9.55 -8.62
N LEU A 193 6.06 -8.60 -7.69
CA LEU A 193 4.76 -8.29 -7.11
C LEU A 193 3.80 -7.69 -8.14
N ALA A 194 4.27 -6.78 -8.99
CA ALA A 194 3.47 -6.22 -10.08
C ALA A 194 3.05 -7.31 -11.08
N PHE A 195 3.94 -8.25 -11.42
CA PHE A 195 3.59 -9.39 -12.26
C PHE A 195 2.56 -10.30 -11.59
N SER A 196 2.71 -10.58 -10.30
CA SER A 196 1.76 -11.38 -9.53
C SER A 196 0.37 -10.72 -9.46
N THR A 197 0.30 -9.41 -9.19
CA THR A 197 -0.98 -8.69 -9.14
C THR A 197 -1.66 -8.55 -10.50
N ILE A 198 -0.88 -8.33 -11.56
CA ILE A 198 -1.43 -8.34 -12.93
C ILE A 198 -1.96 -9.73 -13.28
N TYR A 199 -1.24 -10.78 -12.91
CA TYR A 199 -1.66 -12.16 -13.15
C TYR A 199 -2.94 -12.52 -12.37
N THR A 200 -3.03 -12.18 -11.08
CA THR A 200 -4.24 -12.44 -10.30
C THR A 200 -5.44 -11.63 -10.80
N PHE A 201 -5.24 -10.38 -11.21
CA PHE A 201 -6.31 -9.57 -11.80
C PHE A 201 -6.77 -10.15 -13.16
N TYR A 202 -5.83 -10.61 -13.97
CA TYR A 202 -6.12 -11.31 -15.22
C TYR A 202 -6.90 -12.60 -14.98
N ASP A 203 -6.47 -13.42 -14.01
CA ASP A 203 -7.11 -14.68 -13.65
C ASP A 203 -8.53 -14.46 -13.08
N MET A 204 -8.72 -13.44 -12.23
CA MET A 204 -10.04 -13.01 -11.74
C MET A 204 -10.97 -12.57 -12.88
N ARG A 205 -10.45 -11.79 -13.84
CA ARG A 205 -11.22 -11.37 -15.02
C ARG A 205 -11.61 -12.56 -15.89
N GLN A 206 -10.72 -13.53 -16.08
CA GLN A 206 -11.05 -14.78 -16.78
C GLN A 206 -12.14 -15.56 -16.04
N GLY A 207 -12.00 -15.76 -14.72
CA GLY A 207 -13.00 -16.44 -13.91
C GLY A 207 -14.39 -15.79 -14.03
N LYS A 208 -14.45 -14.46 -13.98
CA LYS A 208 -15.70 -13.70 -14.18
C LYS A 208 -16.30 -13.92 -15.58
N GLN A 209 -15.50 -13.88 -16.63
CA GLN A 209 -15.95 -14.12 -18.00
C GLN A 209 -16.44 -15.56 -18.19
N MET A 210 -15.74 -16.54 -17.61
CA MET A 210 -16.12 -17.96 -17.67
C MET A 210 -17.43 -18.23 -16.93
N ALA A 211 -17.64 -17.61 -15.76
CA ALA A 211 -18.89 -17.73 -15.01
C ALA A 211 -20.06 -17.07 -15.75
N ALA A 212 -19.86 -15.87 -16.31
CA ALA A 212 -20.87 -15.20 -17.11
C ALA A 212 -21.20 -15.99 -18.39
N GLY A 213 -20.18 -16.55 -19.05
CA GLY A 213 -20.37 -17.42 -20.21
C GLY A 213 -21.16 -18.69 -19.88
N ALA A 214 -20.90 -19.31 -18.73
CA ALA A 214 -21.67 -20.46 -18.25
C ALA A 214 -23.15 -20.10 -18.04
N CYS A 215 -23.44 -18.93 -17.45
CA CYS A 215 -24.81 -18.47 -17.26
C CYS A 215 -25.53 -18.11 -18.55
N ASN A 216 -24.83 -17.51 -19.52
CA ASN A 216 -25.42 -17.21 -20.82
C ASN A 216 -25.79 -18.47 -21.62
N ARG A 217 -25.13 -19.60 -21.35
CA ARG A 217 -25.46 -20.91 -21.94
C ARG A 217 -26.63 -21.61 -21.24
N ALA A 218 -26.97 -21.21 -20.03
CA ALA A 218 -28.07 -21.79 -19.24
C ALA A 218 -29.42 -21.21 -19.70
N VAL A 219 -29.96 -21.75 -20.79
CA VAL A 219 -31.24 -21.30 -21.36
C VAL A 219 -32.41 -21.99 -20.65
N LYS A 220 -33.43 -21.22 -20.28
CA LYS A 220 -34.65 -21.75 -19.65
C LYS A 220 -35.31 -22.80 -20.55
N GLY A 221 -35.64 -23.96 -19.98
CA GLY A 221 -36.26 -25.09 -20.68
C GLY A 221 -35.27 -26.12 -21.27
N MET A 222 -33.96 -25.83 -21.28
CA MET A 222 -32.91 -26.77 -21.66
C MET A 222 -32.81 -27.92 -20.63
N LEU A 223 -32.49 -29.13 -21.10
CA LEU A 223 -32.22 -30.26 -20.22
C LEU A 223 -30.95 -30.03 -19.39
N LEU A 224 -31.04 -30.32 -18.10
CA LEU A 224 -29.93 -30.11 -17.16
C LEU A 224 -28.71 -30.96 -17.55
N GLU A 225 -28.90 -32.20 -17.97
CA GLU A 225 -27.81 -33.09 -18.36
C GLU A 225 -27.04 -32.55 -19.58
N ASP A 226 -27.75 -32.16 -20.65
CA ASP A 226 -27.13 -31.56 -21.84
C ASP A 226 -26.31 -30.32 -21.50
N PHE A 227 -26.85 -29.47 -20.63
CA PHE A 227 -26.12 -28.31 -20.15
C PHE A 227 -24.84 -28.69 -19.39
N LEU A 228 -24.90 -29.66 -18.48
CA LEU A 228 -23.74 -30.05 -17.67
C LEU A 228 -22.63 -30.75 -18.48
N THR A 229 -22.98 -31.46 -19.56
CA THR A 229 -21.97 -32.07 -20.46
C THR A 229 -21.13 -31.02 -21.19
N SER A 230 -21.62 -29.78 -21.33
CA SER A 230 -20.89 -28.70 -21.99
C SER A 230 -19.72 -28.11 -21.19
N PHE A 231 -19.52 -28.57 -19.94
CA PHE A 231 -18.47 -28.07 -19.05
C PHE A 231 -17.43 -29.15 -18.74
N SER A 232 -16.17 -28.87 -19.08
CA SER A 232 -15.04 -29.72 -18.70
C SER A 232 -14.80 -29.66 -17.18
N LYS A 233 -14.57 -30.84 -16.57
CA LYS A 233 -14.15 -30.95 -15.16
C LYS A 233 -12.76 -30.37 -14.91
N ASP A 234 -11.95 -30.17 -15.95
CA ASP A 234 -10.63 -29.55 -15.82
C ASP A 234 -10.75 -28.05 -15.58
N ASP A 235 -11.69 -27.40 -16.27
CA ASP A 235 -11.89 -25.94 -16.21
C ASP A 235 -12.90 -25.51 -15.14
N TYR A 236 -13.84 -26.39 -14.78
CA TYR A 236 -14.95 -26.09 -13.89
C TYR A 236 -15.09 -27.10 -12.76
N LYS A 237 -15.48 -26.60 -11.59
CA LYS A 237 -16.01 -27.39 -10.48
C LYS A 237 -17.53 -27.25 -10.47
N ILE A 238 -18.22 -28.38 -10.56
CA ILE A 238 -19.68 -28.44 -10.59
C ILE A 238 -20.18 -28.95 -9.24
N ILE A 239 -21.13 -28.24 -8.63
CA ILE A 239 -21.72 -28.58 -7.33
C ILE A 239 -23.23 -28.71 -7.52
N ASN A 240 -23.75 -29.93 -7.47
CA ASN A 240 -25.17 -30.21 -7.64
C ASN A 240 -25.91 -30.14 -6.30
N ARG A 241 -27.04 -29.44 -6.26
CA ARG A 241 -28.02 -29.44 -5.16
C ARG A 241 -29.39 -29.83 -5.71
N SER A 242 -30.36 -30.05 -4.83
CA SER A 242 -31.71 -30.47 -5.19
C SER A 242 -32.44 -29.48 -6.11
N GLU A 243 -32.26 -28.18 -5.87
CA GLU A 243 -33.02 -27.11 -6.55
C GLU A 243 -32.15 -26.24 -7.47
N TYR A 244 -30.83 -26.39 -7.38
CA TYR A 244 -29.89 -25.61 -8.18
C TYR A 244 -28.55 -26.32 -8.34
N THR A 245 -27.82 -25.97 -9.39
CA THR A 245 -26.46 -26.42 -9.65
C THR A 245 -25.55 -25.21 -9.75
N ILE A 246 -24.39 -25.27 -9.09
CA ILE A 246 -23.38 -24.21 -9.11
C ILE A 246 -22.22 -24.65 -10.01
N ILE A 247 -21.92 -23.83 -11.02
CA ILE A 247 -20.75 -23.98 -11.88
C ILE A 247 -19.71 -22.94 -11.47
N VAL A 248 -18.59 -23.42 -10.94
CA VAL A 248 -17.49 -22.58 -10.45
C VAL A 248 -16.29 -22.76 -11.37
N PRO A 249 -15.86 -21.74 -12.14
CA PRO A 249 -14.60 -21.79 -12.85
C PRO A 249 -13.45 -21.99 -11.86
N LYS A 250 -12.49 -22.86 -12.19
CA LYS A 250 -11.29 -23.00 -11.35
C LYS A 250 -10.38 -21.78 -11.43
N LYS A 251 -10.47 -21.00 -12.52
CA LYS A 251 -9.82 -19.70 -12.67
C LYS A 251 -10.53 -18.62 -11.89
N GLY A 252 -9.79 -17.61 -11.42
CA GLY A 252 -10.32 -16.54 -10.57
C GLY A 252 -10.61 -17.01 -9.15
N MET A 253 -9.76 -17.93 -8.65
CA MET A 253 -9.77 -18.45 -7.27
C MET A 253 -11.11 -19.05 -6.82
N GLY A 254 -11.99 -19.44 -7.75
CA GLY A 254 -13.32 -19.98 -7.44
C GLY A 254 -14.29 -18.99 -6.79
N ARG A 255 -14.02 -17.68 -6.87
CA ARG A 255 -14.89 -16.63 -6.31
C ARG A 255 -16.08 -16.31 -7.20
N ASN A 256 -15.93 -16.47 -8.52
CA ASN A 256 -17.02 -16.28 -9.47
C ASN A 256 -17.74 -17.60 -9.70
N SER A 257 -19.07 -17.57 -9.84
CA SER A 257 -19.85 -18.77 -10.15
C SER A 257 -21.07 -18.45 -11.00
N CYS A 258 -21.60 -19.47 -11.66
CA CYS A 258 -22.93 -19.46 -12.22
C CYS A 258 -23.84 -20.36 -11.40
N ILE A 259 -24.95 -19.81 -10.90
CA ILE A 259 -25.97 -20.56 -10.16
C ILE A 259 -27.13 -20.79 -11.11
N VAL A 260 -27.42 -22.05 -11.40
CA VAL A 260 -28.46 -22.49 -12.33
C VAL A 260 -29.57 -23.18 -11.53
N SER A 261 -30.76 -22.61 -11.54
CA SER A 261 -31.95 -23.20 -10.92
C SER A 261 -32.59 -24.21 -11.88
N HIS A 262 -33.10 -25.31 -11.34
CA HIS A 262 -33.74 -26.37 -12.13
C HIS A 262 -34.84 -27.10 -11.34
N ASP A 263 -35.77 -27.73 -12.04
CA ASP A 263 -36.82 -28.58 -11.47
C ASP A 263 -36.41 -30.06 -11.33
N GLY A 264 -35.14 -30.35 -11.59
CA GLY A 264 -34.56 -31.71 -11.59
C GLY A 264 -34.38 -32.30 -12.98
N GLN A 265 -35.03 -31.74 -14.00
CA GLN A 265 -34.83 -32.14 -15.40
C GLN A 265 -34.47 -30.97 -16.30
N LYS A 266 -35.10 -29.80 -16.10
CA LYS A 266 -34.97 -28.63 -16.95
C LYS A 266 -34.51 -27.42 -16.16
N ILE A 267 -33.76 -26.56 -16.84
CA ILE A 267 -33.31 -25.28 -16.31
C ILE A 267 -34.51 -24.33 -16.19
N THR A 268 -34.70 -23.76 -15.00
CA THR A 268 -35.76 -22.78 -14.71
C THR A 268 -35.22 -21.35 -14.68
N GLY A 269 -33.92 -21.16 -14.45
CA GLY A 269 -33.24 -19.87 -14.51
C GLY A 269 -31.75 -19.96 -14.21
N ALA A 270 -31.01 -18.87 -14.44
CA ALA A 270 -29.58 -18.79 -14.13
C ALA A 270 -29.19 -17.37 -13.72
N LYS A 271 -28.24 -17.25 -12.80
CA LYS A 271 -27.65 -15.98 -12.38
C LYS A 271 -26.18 -16.14 -12.02
N THR A 272 -25.39 -15.10 -12.27
CA THR A 272 -24.00 -15.06 -11.79
C THR A 272 -23.99 -14.82 -10.29
N GLY A 273 -23.16 -15.56 -9.57
CA GLY A 273 -22.90 -15.40 -8.14
C GLY A 273 -21.43 -15.06 -7.87
N PHE A 274 -21.20 -14.37 -6.76
CA PHE A 274 -19.87 -14.13 -6.22
C PHE A 274 -19.81 -14.71 -4.80
N ASN A 275 -18.83 -15.56 -4.54
CA ASN A 275 -18.54 -16.10 -3.22
C ASN A 275 -17.51 -15.19 -2.56
N ASP A 276 -17.96 -14.43 -1.56
CA ASP A 276 -17.11 -13.57 -0.72
C ASP A 276 -16.23 -14.40 0.23
#